data_AF-L2GFT8-F1
#
_entry.id   AF-L2GFT8-F1
#
_cell.length_a   1.000
_cell.length_b   1.000
_cell.length_c   1.000
_cell.angle_alpha   90.00
_cell.angle_beta   90.00
_cell.angle_gamma   90.00
#
_symmetry.space_group_name_H-M   'P 1'
#
loop_
_entity.id
_entity.type
_entity.pdbx_description
1 polymer ?
#
loop_
_entity_poly.entity_id
_entity_poly.type
_entity_poly.pdbx_seq_one_letter_code
_entity_poly.pdbx_strand_id
1 'polypeptide(L)' 'MTPLLKSIYGSPGGPELLDVLMNQIGGRPGGTNENVGSAMSVLLSWHEKVVDVAGLGSIGRVMTDWRRV' A
#
# COMPACT_ATOMS: atom_id res chain seq x y z
N MET A 1 -14.60 -1.30 -19.38
CA MET A 1 -15.05 -0.42 -18.28
C MET A 1 -16.08 -1.13 -17.40
N THR A 2 -15.60 -1.69 -16.29
CA THR A 2 -16.31 -2.09 -15.05
C THR A 2 -17.84 -2.22 -15.08
N PRO A 3 -18.39 -3.30 -15.67
CA PRO A 3 -19.82 -3.62 -15.58
C PRO A 3 -20.29 -3.90 -14.13
N LEU A 4 -19.37 -4.29 -13.24
CA LEU A 4 -19.64 -4.53 -11.83
C LEU A 4 -20.04 -3.27 -11.05
N LEU A 5 -19.35 -2.15 -11.26
CA LEU A 5 -19.66 -0.88 -10.55
C LEU A 5 -21.05 -0.35 -10.90
N LYS A 6 -21.48 -0.53 -12.16
CA LYS A 6 -22.81 -0.10 -12.62
C LYS A 6 -23.92 -0.99 -12.05
N SER A 7 -23.66 -2.29 -11.91
CA SER A 7 -24.56 -3.23 -11.23
C SER A 7 -24.70 -2.92 -9.74
N ILE A 8 -23.61 -2.55 -9.07
CA ILE A 8 -23.63 -2.22 -7.64
C ILE A 8 -24.34 -0.89 -7.40
N TYR A 9 -24.08 0.13 -8.23
CA TYR A 9 -24.76 1.44 -8.13
C TYR A 9 -26.27 1.34 -8.39
N GLY A 10 -26.70 0.46 -9.31
CA GLY A 10 -28.12 0.24 -9.61
C GLY A 10 -28.86 -0.63 -8.58
N SER A 11 -28.16 -1.24 -7.62
CA SER A 11 -28.76 -2.05 -6.57
C SER A 11 -29.35 -1.15 -5.47
N PRO A 12 -30.51 -1.49 -4.87
CA PRO A 12 -31.01 -0.82 -3.67
C PRO A 12 -29.95 -0.86 -2.57
N GLY A 13 -29.57 0.29 -2.00
CA GLY A 13 -28.47 0.40 -1.03
C GLY A 13 -27.06 0.41 -1.64
N GLY A 14 -26.93 0.36 -2.97
CA GLY A 14 -25.68 0.44 -3.72
C GLY A 14 -24.76 1.60 -3.34
N PRO A 15 -25.27 2.84 -3.13
CA PRO A 15 -24.46 3.96 -2.69
C PRO A 15 -23.81 3.72 -1.32
N GLU A 16 -24.56 3.16 -0.35
CA GLU A 16 -24.04 2.88 1.00
C GLU A 16 -23.02 1.74 0.97
N LEU A 17 -23.23 0.73 0.13
CA LEU A 17 -22.26 -0.35 -0.09
C LEU A 17 -20.98 0.15 -0.76
N LEU A 18 -21.09 1.11 -1.69
CA LEU A 18 -19.95 1.79 -2.29
C LEU A 18 -19.21 2.63 -1.25
N ASP A 19 -19.91 3.34 -0.36
CA ASP A 19 -19.29 4.13 0.70
C ASP A 19 -18.58 3.25 1.73
N VAL A 20 -19.17 2.11 2.12
CA VAL A 20 -18.50 1.12 2.98
C VAL A 20 -17.26 0.53 2.30
N LEU A 21 -17.37 0.18 1.00
CA LEU A 21 -16.24 -0.31 0.20
C LEU A 21 -15.12 0.75 0.15
N MET A 22 -15.45 2.01 -0.11
CA MET A 22 -14.46 3.09 -0.18
C MET A 22 -13.91 3.47 1.20
N ASN A 23 -14.64 3.25 2.29
CA ASN A 23 -14.12 3.44 3.64
C ASN A 23 -13.18 2.28 4.05
N GLN A 24 -13.43 1.06 3.57
CA GLN A 24 -12.53 -0.09 3.76
C GLN A 24 -11.26 0.04 2.90
N ILE A 25 -11.39 0.48 1.65
CA ILE A 25 -10.26 0.65 0.72
C ILE A 25 -9.51 1.97 0.98
N GLY A 26 -10.22 3.03 1.39
CA GLY A 26 -9.73 4.39 1.57
C GLY A 26 -9.25 4.74 2.97
N GLY A 27 -9.31 3.80 3.92
CA GLY A 27 -8.74 3.98 5.24
C GLY A 27 -9.66 4.75 6.19
N ARG A 28 -10.08 4.04 7.23
CA ARG A 28 -10.80 4.58 8.38
C ARG A 28 -10.03 5.78 8.98
N PRO A 29 -10.65 6.96 9.18
CA PRO A 29 -10.04 8.06 9.90
C PRO A 29 -10.00 7.69 11.40
N GLY A 30 -8.89 7.12 11.86
CA GLY A 30 -8.68 6.76 13.27
C GLY A 30 -7.96 5.43 13.56
N GLY A 31 -7.38 4.76 12.55
CA GLY A 31 -6.58 3.53 12.74
C GLY A 31 -5.08 3.76 12.63
N THR A 32 -4.48 4.45 13.59
CA THR A 32 -3.01 4.53 13.75
C THR A 32 -2.46 3.17 14.16
N ASN A 33 -2.13 2.30 13.18
CA ASN A 33 -0.91 1.47 13.09
C ASN A 33 -1.04 0.20 12.20
N GLU A 34 -2.24 -0.23 11.78
CA GLU A 34 -2.35 -1.40 10.87
C GLU A 34 -1.74 -1.16 9.47
N ASN A 35 -1.79 0.07 8.96
CA ASN A 35 -1.30 0.42 7.63
C ASN A 35 0.23 0.52 7.57
N VAL A 36 0.87 1.01 8.65
CA VAL A 36 2.34 1.11 8.70
C VAL A 36 2.95 -0.29 8.74
N GLY A 37 2.39 -1.22 9.51
CA GLY A 37 2.86 -2.61 9.53
C GLY A 37 2.71 -3.31 8.17
N SER A 38 1.60 -3.09 7.47
CA SER A 38 1.36 -3.64 6.14
C SER A 38 2.29 -3.02 5.08
N ALA A 39 2.48 -1.70 5.10
CA ALA A 39 3.42 -0.99 4.24
C ALA A 39 4.89 -1.41 4.52
N MET A 40 5.27 -1.57 5.79
CA MET A 40 6.61 -2.05 6.17
C MET A 40 6.86 -3.48 5.71
N SER A 41 5.84 -4.35 5.75
CA SER A 41 5.94 -5.72 5.24
C SER A 41 6.22 -5.73 3.73
N VAL A 42 5.60 -4.84 2.96
CA VAL A 42 5.86 -4.68 1.52
C VAL A 42 7.28 -4.17 1.27
N LEU A 43 7.70 -3.13 1.99
CA LEU A 43 9.04 -2.55 1.87
C LEU A 43 10.12 -3.58 2.19
N LEU A 44 9.92 -4.42 3.20
CA LEU A 44 10.86 -5.50 3.55
C LEU A 44 10.87 -6.62 2.50
N SER A 45 9.71 -7.00 1.96
CA SER A 45 9.63 -7.96 0.85
C SER A 45 10.34 -7.45 -0.41
N TRP A 46 10.30 -6.15 -0.67
CA TRP A 46 11.05 -5.53 -1.75
C TRP A 46 12.53 -5.38 -1.43
N HIS A 47 12.88 -5.04 -0.18
CA HIS A 47 14.25 -4.92 0.29
C HIS A 47 15.03 -6.22 0.05
N GLU A 48 14.43 -7.38 0.36
CA GLU A 48 15.02 -8.69 0.03
C GLU A 48 15.37 -8.79 -1.46
N LYS A 49 14.39 -8.58 -2.34
CA LYS A 49 14.58 -8.72 -3.80
C LYS A 49 15.57 -7.70 -4.38
N VAL A 50 15.53 -6.46 -3.91
CA VAL A 50 16.45 -5.40 -4.37
C VAL A 50 17.87 -5.72 -3.91
N VAL A 51 18.04 -6.25 -2.69
CA VAL A 51 19.34 -6.66 -2.17
C VAL A 51 19.88 -7.89 -2.91
N ASP A 52 19.02 -8.82 -3.32
CA ASP A 52 19.44 -9.96 -4.17
C ASP A 52 19.97 -9.50 -5.52
N VAL A 53 19.36 -8.48 -6.13
CA VAL A 53 19.78 -7.94 -7.43
C VAL A 53 21.01 -7.03 -7.31
N ALA A 54 21.04 -6.14 -6.32
CA ALA A 54 22.08 -5.12 -6.17
C ALA A 54 23.27 -5.55 -5.29
N GLY A 55 23.12 -6.65 -4.56
CA GLY A 55 24.06 -7.17 -3.57
C GLY A 55 24.06 -6.39 -2.25
N LEU A 56 24.58 -7.03 -1.18
CA LEU A 56 24.68 -6.45 0.18
C LEU A 56 25.48 -5.13 0.23
N GLY A 57 26.44 -4.94 -0.67
CA GLY A 57 27.24 -3.71 -0.75
C GLY A 57 26.44 -2.45 -1.12
N SER A 58 25.23 -2.60 -1.68
CA SER A 58 24.33 -1.49 -1.97
C SER A 58 23.87 -0.76 -0.70
N ILE A 59 23.60 -1.50 0.38
CA ILE A 59 23.20 -0.94 1.68
C ILE A 59 24.34 -0.11 2.26
N GLY A 60 25.55 -0.66 2.28
CA GLY A 60 26.74 0.04 2.78
C GLY A 60 27.00 1.34 2.02
N ARG A 61 26.82 1.36 0.69
CA ARG A 61 26.93 2.58 -0.12
C ARG A 61 25.88 3.61 0.24
N VAL A 62 24.63 3.22 0.51
CA VAL A 62 23.60 4.17 0.96
C VAL A 62 23.91 4.71 2.35
N MET A 63 24.29 3.85 3.29
CA MET A 63 24.58 4.24 4.67
C MET A 63 25.83 5.12 4.81
N THR A 64 26.79 5.00 3.89
CA THR A 64 28.04 5.78 3.90
C THR A 64 28.03 6.97 2.96
N ASP A 65 26.94 7.18 2.21
CA ASP A 65 26.81 8.32 1.32
C ASP A 65 26.28 9.54 2.08
N TRP A 66 27.20 10.28 2.68
CA TRP A 66 26.95 11.56 3.34
C TRP A 66 26.65 12.72 2.37
N ARG A 67 26.65 12.46 1.06
CA ARG A 67 26.38 13.48 0.02
C ARG A 67 24.94 13.46 -0.47
N ARG A 68 24.12 12.51 0.00
CA ARG A 68 22.67 12.50 -0.23
C ARG A 68 22.01 13.48 0.74
N VAL A 69 21.29 14.46 0.17
CA VAL A 69 20.41 15.42 0.87
C VAL A 69 19.16 14.70 1.37
#